data_AF-A0A354UU02-F1
#
_entry.id   AF-A0A354UU02-F1
#
_cell.length_a   1.000
_cell.length_b   1.000
_cell.length_c   1.000
_cell.angle_alpha   90.00
_cell.angle_beta   90.00
_cell.angle_gamma   90.00
#
_symmetry.space_group_name_H-M   'P 1'
#
loop_
_entity.id
_entity.type
_entity.pdbx_description
1 polymer ?
#
loop_
_entity_poly.entity_id
_entity_poly.type
_entity_poly.pdbx_seq_one_letter_code
_entity_poly.pdbx_strand_id
1 'polypeptide(L)'
;MDTSKYAIGYYPAPGGHFKWVHKDHIEKAPQWCSVDLRDGNQSLVIPMSLEEKLEFYHMLLRVGFKEIEVGFPAASETEYEFLRTLIENRM
;
A
#
# COMPACT_ATOMS: atom_id res chain seq x y z
N MET A 1 12.59 13.51 29.72
CA MET A 1 11.51 13.49 28.71
C MET A 1 10.22 13.75 29.46
N ASP A 2 9.42 14.73 29.06
CA ASP A 2 8.18 15.08 29.77
C ASP A 2 7.07 14.10 29.36
N THR A 3 6.74 13.16 30.25
CA THR A 3 5.75 12.11 30.02
C THR A 3 4.31 12.60 30.17
N SER A 4 4.09 13.78 30.76
CA SER A 4 2.76 14.35 30.97
C SER A 4 2.04 14.73 29.66
N LYS A 5 2.78 14.83 28.56
CA LYS A 5 2.27 15.12 27.21
C LYS A 5 1.59 13.93 26.54
N TYR A 6 1.68 12.73 27.12
CA TYR A 6 1.18 11.50 26.51
C TYR A 6 0.10 10.89 27.40
N ALA A 7 -0.99 10.46 26.76
CA ALA A 7 -2.05 9.70 27.39
C ALA A 7 -2.22 8.36 26.66
N ILE A 8 -2.78 7.38 27.34
CA ILE A 8 -3.21 6.13 26.71
C ILE A 8 -4.38 6.48 25.79
N GLY A 9 -4.12 6.50 24.47
CA GLY A 9 -5.11 6.79 23.43
C GLY A 9 -5.67 5.56 22.73
N TYR A 10 -5.34 4.36 23.21
CA TYR A 10 -5.86 3.10 22.68
C TYR A 10 -6.75 2.42 23.71
N TYR A 11 -7.78 1.74 23.21
CA TYR A 11 -8.73 1.01 24.04
C TYR A 11 -8.73 -0.46 23.60
N PRO A 12 -8.85 -1.42 24.53
CA PRO A 12 -8.99 -2.83 24.15
C PRO A 12 -10.20 -2.99 23.24
N ALA A 13 -10.03 -3.74 22.15
CA ALA A 13 -11.18 -4.15 21.34
C ALA A 13 -12.16 -4.94 22.25
N PRO A 14 -13.47 -4.67 22.18
CA PRO A 14 -14.44 -5.41 22.98
C PRO A 14 -14.45 -6.88 22.55
N GLY A 15 -14.49 -7.81 23.51
CA GLY A 15 -14.55 -9.25 23.25
C GLY A 15 -13.20 -9.97 23.21
N GLY A 16 -13.24 -11.30 23.08
CA GLY A 16 -12.07 -12.18 23.12
C GLY A 16 -11.39 -12.39 21.76
N HIS A 17 -10.94 -11.30 21.12
CA HIS A 17 -10.31 -11.35 19.79
C HIS A 17 -8.81 -11.71 19.82
N PHE A 18 -8.43 -12.71 20.60
CA PHE A 18 -7.05 -13.16 20.77
C PHE A 18 -6.77 -14.53 20.15
N LYS A 19 -7.66 -15.06 19.29
CA LYS A 19 -7.47 -16.37 18.64
C LYS A 19 -6.12 -16.55 17.94
N TRP A 20 -5.53 -15.45 17.47
CA TRP A 20 -4.21 -15.45 16.83
C TRP A 20 -3.10 -15.98 17.74
N VAL A 21 -3.22 -15.85 19.07
CA VAL A 21 -2.22 -16.36 20.04
C VAL A 21 -2.25 -17.88 20.19
N HIS A 22 -3.32 -18.54 19.74
CA HIS A 22 -3.46 -20.00 19.79
C HIS A 22 -2.94 -20.69 18.53
N LYS A 23 -2.58 -19.93 17.49
CA LYS A 23 -2.03 -20.49 16.26
C LYS A 23 -0.51 -20.61 16.42
N ASP A 24 0.02 -21.80 16.17
CA ASP A 24 1.46 -22.08 16.31
C ASP A 24 2.31 -21.36 15.25
N HIS A 25 1.90 -21.42 13.98
CA HIS A 25 2.61 -20.76 12.87
C HIS A 25 1.66 -20.45 11.68
N ILE A 26 2.13 -19.67 10.71
CA ILE A 26 1.39 -19.33 9.47
C ILE A 26 1.53 -20.46 8.45
N GLU A 27 0.43 -20.90 7.84
CA GLU A 27 0.39 -22.08 6.96
C GLU A 27 0.27 -21.73 5.47
N LYS A 28 -0.14 -20.50 5.14
CA LYS A 28 -0.40 -20.05 3.77
C LYS A 28 -0.05 -18.58 3.63
N ALA A 29 0.50 -18.21 2.47
CA ALA A 29 0.66 -16.81 2.11
C ALA A 29 -0.71 -16.10 2.08
N PRO A 30 -0.80 -14.87 2.60
CA PRO A 30 -2.00 -14.07 2.42
C PRO A 30 -2.13 -13.62 0.96
N GLN A 31 -3.28 -13.04 0.65
CA GLN A 31 -3.39 -12.22 -0.56
C GLN A 31 -2.58 -10.94 -0.34
N TRP A 32 -1.75 -10.59 -1.31
CA TRP A 32 -0.89 -9.42 -1.24
C TRP A 32 -1.44 -8.31 -2.13
N CYS A 33 -1.60 -7.13 -1.53
CA CYS A 33 -1.87 -5.87 -2.24
C CYS A 33 -0.68 -4.93 -2.03
N SER A 34 0.01 -4.57 -3.11
CA SER A 34 1.08 -3.57 -3.08
C SER A 34 0.47 -2.18 -3.18
N VAL A 35 0.87 -1.27 -2.29
CA VAL A 35 0.40 0.13 -2.25
C VAL A 35 1.50 1.13 -2.57
N ASP A 36 2.64 0.63 -3.04
CA ASP A 36 3.87 1.39 -3.26
C ASP A 36 3.68 2.54 -4.28
N LEU A 37 2.87 2.33 -5.31
CA LEU A 37 2.62 3.34 -6.36
C LEU A 37 1.73 4.51 -5.89
N ARG A 38 1.00 4.34 -4.77
CA ARG A 38 0.16 5.39 -4.16
C ARG A 38 0.71 5.85 -2.82
N ASP A 39 0.59 5.04 -1.77
CA ASP A 39 0.94 5.41 -0.40
C ASP A 39 2.46 5.53 -0.22
N GLY A 40 3.21 4.60 -0.83
CA GLY A 40 4.66 4.67 -0.89
C GLY A 40 5.14 5.93 -1.62
N ASN A 41 4.60 6.17 -2.82
CA ASN A 41 4.92 7.34 -3.64
C ASN A 41 4.64 8.67 -2.93
N GLN A 42 3.53 8.76 -2.18
CA GLN A 42 3.16 9.97 -1.42
C GLN A 42 4.13 10.26 -0.26
N SER A 43 4.84 9.24 0.22
CA SER A 43 5.81 9.38 1.33
C SER A 43 7.20 9.83 0.86
N LEU A 44 7.45 9.87 -0.45
CA LEU A 44 8.73 10.31 -1.00
C LEU A 44 8.89 11.83 -0.94
N VAL A 45 10.10 12.30 -0.63
CA VAL A 45 10.44 13.74 -0.71
C VAL A 45 10.31 14.24 -2.15
N ILE A 46 10.75 13.42 -3.11
CA ILE A 46 10.58 13.64 -4.54
C ILE A 46 9.72 12.50 -5.07
N PRO A 47 8.46 12.75 -5.47
CA PRO A 47 7.59 11.72 -6.03
C PRO A 47 8.16 11.11 -7.31
N MET A 48 7.80 9.85 -7.58
CA MET A 48 8.19 9.16 -8.81
C MET A 48 7.62 9.87 -10.04
N SER A 49 8.45 9.96 -11.08
CA SER A 49 8.06 10.28 -12.44
C SER A 49 7.16 9.18 -13.04
N LEU A 50 6.54 9.47 -14.19
CA LEU A 50 5.69 8.51 -14.89
C LEU A 50 6.47 7.25 -15.29
N GLU A 51 7.70 7.43 -15.79
CA GLU A 51 8.59 6.36 -16.23
C GLU A 51 8.99 5.45 -15.07
N GLU A 52 9.37 6.03 -13.93
CA GLU A 52 9.70 5.28 -12.72
C GLU A 52 8.49 4.49 -12.19
N LYS A 53 7.28 5.07 -12.24
CA LYS A 53 6.05 4.37 -11.87
C LYS A 53 5.79 3.16 -12.77
N LEU A 54 5.99 3.31 -14.09
CA LEU A 54 5.82 2.21 -15.05
C LEU A 54 6.86 1.10 -14.83
N GLU A 55 8.12 1.46 -14.62
CA GLU A 55 9.18 0.49 -14.32
C GLU A 55 8.87 -0.29 -13.04
N PHE A 56 8.44 0.42 -12.00
CA PHE A 56 8.10 -0.18 -10.71
C PHE A 56 6.87 -1.07 -10.81
N TYR A 57 5.84 -0.65 -11.54
CA TYR A 57 4.66 -1.47 -11.85
C TYR A 57 5.06 -2.80 -12.52
N HIS A 58 5.91 -2.76 -13.54
CA HIS A 58 6.42 -3.97 -14.19
C HIS A 58 7.26 -4.85 -13.25
N MET A 59 8.00 -4.26 -12.33
CA MET A 59 8.71 -5.00 -11.28
C MET A 59 7.71 -5.75 -10.38
N LEU A 60 6.66 -5.08 -9.88
CA LEU A 60 5.65 -5.70 -9.03
C LEU A 60 4.91 -6.85 -9.74
N LEU A 61 4.61 -6.69 -11.02
CA LEU A 61 4.04 -7.75 -11.84
C LEU A 61 4.99 -8.96 -11.97
N ARG A 62 6.29 -8.73 -12.20
CA ARG A 62 7.30 -9.79 -12.28
C ARG A 62 7.47 -10.54 -10.96
N VAL A 63 7.36 -9.84 -9.82
CA VAL A 63 7.36 -10.46 -8.49
C VAL A 63 6.13 -11.35 -8.28
N GLY A 64 5.01 -11.02 -8.93
CA GLY A 64 3.80 -11.85 -8.95
C GLY A 64 2.62 -11.26 -8.17
N PHE A 65 2.67 -9.97 -7.80
CA PHE A 65 1.53 -9.29 -7.19
C PHE A 65 0.30 -9.37 -8.10
N LYS A 66 -0.87 -9.58 -7.48
CA LYS A 66 -2.16 -9.66 -8.18
C LYS A 66 -3.07 -8.49 -7.86
N GLU A 67 -2.79 -7.79 -6.77
CA GLU A 67 -3.47 -6.55 -6.39
C GLU A 67 -2.40 -5.48 -6.21
N ILE A 68 -2.57 -4.35 -6.91
CA ILE A 68 -1.67 -3.21 -6.88
C ILE A 68 -2.53 -1.94 -6.87
N GLU A 69 -2.38 -1.09 -5.84
CA GLU A 69 -2.98 0.23 -5.78
C GLU A 69 -2.14 1.19 -6.64
N VAL A 70 -2.68 1.62 -7.79
CA VAL A 70 -1.94 2.36 -8.82
C VAL A 70 -2.06 3.88 -8.72
N GLY A 71 -2.87 4.42 -7.81
CA GLY A 71 -3.01 5.86 -7.60
C GLY A 71 -4.40 6.26 -7.12
N PHE A 72 -4.60 7.56 -6.92
CA PHE A 72 -5.87 8.18 -6.56
C PHE A 72 -6.28 9.23 -7.61
N PRO A 73 -6.85 8.80 -8.76
CA PRO A 73 -7.05 9.65 -9.94
C PRO A 73 -7.99 10.85 -9.73
N ALA A 74 -8.82 10.83 -8.68
CA ALA A 74 -9.71 11.95 -8.36
C ALA A 74 -8.98 13.15 -7.73
N ALA A 75 -7.75 12.95 -7.22
CA ALA A 75 -7.00 13.94 -6.48
C ALA A 75 -5.80 14.51 -7.27
N SER A 76 -5.37 13.88 -8.37
CA SER A 76 -4.15 14.25 -9.09
C SER A 76 -4.22 13.93 -10.59
N GLU A 77 -3.90 14.92 -11.43
CA GLU A 77 -3.83 14.79 -12.89
C GLU A 77 -2.74 13.81 -13.33
N THR A 78 -1.56 13.85 -12.70
CA THR A 78 -0.46 12.91 -12.98
C THR A 78 -0.86 11.47 -12.68
N GLU A 79 -1.63 11.24 -11.62
CA GLU A 79 -2.13 9.89 -11.31
C GLU A 79 -3.22 9.44 -12.29
N TYR A 80 -4.08 10.36 -12.70
CA TYR A 80 -5.05 10.11 -13.76
C TYR A 80 -4.35 9.68 -15.07
N GLU A 81 -3.33 10.41 -15.51
CA GLU A 81 -2.54 10.09 -16.71
C GLU A 81 -1.85 8.73 -16.61
N PHE A 82 -1.28 8.40 -15.45
CA PHE A 82 -0.69 7.08 -15.21
C PHE A 82 -1.72 5.96 -15.38
N LEU A 83 -2.90 6.09 -14.77
CA LEU A 83 -3.97 5.10 -14.91
C LEU A 83 -4.45 4.95 -16.36
N ARG A 84 -4.60 6.06 -17.09
CA ARG A 84 -4.94 6.03 -18.52
C ARG A 84 -3.87 5.31 -19.33
N THR A 85 -2.60 5.60 -19.05
CA THR A 85 -1.45 4.96 -19.71
C THR A 85 -1.48 3.44 -19.52
N LEU A 86 -1.73 2.96 -18.30
CA LEU A 86 -1.83 1.52 -18.02
C LEU A 86 -2.97 0.86 -18.83
N ILE A 87 -4.16 1.48 -18.84
CA ILE A 87 -5.34 0.94 -19.51
C ILE A 87 -5.17 0.96 -21.05
N GLU A 88 -4.74 2.09 -21.60
CA GLU A 88 -4.66 2.32 -23.05
C GLU A 88 -3.56 1.48 -23.70
N ASN A 89 -2.44 1.30 -23.00
CA ASN A 89 -1.32 0.47 -23.49
C ASN A 89 -1.50 -1.02 -23.18
N ARG A 90 -2.62 -1.44 -22.57
CA ARG A 90 -2.91 -2.82 -22.16
C ARG A 90 -1.79 -3.44 -21.32
N MET A 91 -1.32 -2.68 -20.33
CA MET A 91 -0.29 -3.12 -19.39
C MET A 91 -0.87 -3.96 -18.26
#